data_AF-A0A2V4H5I4-F1
#
_entry.id   AF-A0A2V4H5I4-F1
#
_cell.length_a   1.000
_cell.length_b   1.000
_cell.length_c   1.000
_cell.angle_alpha   90.00
_cell.angle_beta   90.00
_cell.angle_gamma   90.00
#
_symmetry.space_group_name_H-M   'P 1'
#
loop_
_entity.id
_entity.type
_entity.pdbx_description
1 polymer ?
#
loop_
_entity_poly.entity_id
_entity_poly.type
_entity_poly.pdbx_seq_one_letter_code
_entity_poly.pdbx_strand_id
1 'polypeptide(L)'
;MTIKSKTHKGQGFNELRFEDELGQEEVFIHAQRDQNNRVGNDETTCVGRNRIEQVANDEQISVGNDLRQETGQDHSHTIGRDSRREVGHDLFEQVGNDRSETIGVNHHTTVGGNSELQVNGHQRITAGQGLDQQTTVFRLTASERIELTSPGGSIVLDQQGITLKGLALDLHGPTQAGAEGAGNVTALELTPDSGSVCEEKCQ
;
A
#
# COMPACT_ATOMS: atom_id res chain seq x y z
N MET A 1 -33.54 -44.03 -8.28
CA MET A 1 -34.95 -43.59 -8.13
C MET A 1 -35.07 -42.14 -8.58
N THR A 2 -36.13 -41.79 -9.32
CA THR A 2 -36.39 -40.41 -9.76
C THR A 2 -37.79 -39.97 -9.38
N ILE A 3 -37.91 -38.79 -8.75
CA ILE A 3 -39.18 -38.10 -8.55
C ILE A 3 -39.14 -36.83 -9.41
N LYS A 4 -39.92 -36.83 -10.48
CA LYS A 4 -39.97 -35.72 -11.45
C LYS A 4 -41.40 -35.24 -11.63
N SER A 5 -41.60 -33.94 -11.48
CA SER A 5 -42.91 -33.30 -11.68
C SER A 5 -43.09 -32.80 -13.11
N LYS A 6 -44.33 -32.45 -13.49
CA LYS A 6 -44.60 -31.56 -14.63
C LYS A 6 -45.16 -30.26 -14.05
N THR A 7 -44.66 -29.13 -14.52
CA THR A 7 -45.12 -27.82 -14.03
C THR A 7 -46.63 -27.69 -14.20
N HIS A 8 -47.33 -27.31 -13.13
CA HIS A 8 -48.78 -27.13 -13.18
C HIS A 8 -49.12 -25.92 -14.05
N LYS A 9 -49.91 -26.13 -15.11
CA LYS A 9 -50.32 -25.08 -16.06
C LYS A 9 -49.14 -24.32 -16.69
N GLY A 10 -48.03 -25.01 -16.93
CA GLY A 10 -46.84 -24.42 -17.53
C GLY A 10 -45.88 -25.46 -18.10
N GLN A 11 -44.75 -24.98 -18.60
CA GLN A 11 -43.63 -25.82 -19.07
C GLN A 11 -42.57 -25.92 -17.96
N GLY A 12 -41.79 -27.00 -17.95
CA GLY A 12 -40.71 -27.23 -16.99
C GLY A 12 -41.01 -28.31 -15.95
N PHE A 13 -40.07 -28.53 -15.03
CA PHE A 13 -40.18 -29.58 -14.00
C PHE A 13 -39.29 -29.27 -12.78
N ASN A 14 -39.63 -29.83 -11.64
CA ASN A 14 -38.68 -30.05 -10.55
C ASN A 14 -38.30 -31.53 -10.50
N GLU A 15 -37.06 -31.83 -10.14
CA GLU A 15 -36.53 -33.19 -10.12
C GLU A 15 -35.64 -33.42 -8.90
N LEU A 16 -35.86 -34.57 -8.25
CA LEU A 16 -34.94 -35.15 -7.29
C LEU A 16 -34.61 -36.57 -7.76
N ARG A 17 -33.34 -36.84 -8.01
CA ARG A 17 -32.87 -38.12 -8.52
C ARG A 17 -31.73 -38.65 -7.67
N PHE A 18 -31.79 -39.94 -7.38
CA PHE A 18 -30.74 -40.73 -6.73
C PHE A 18 -30.35 -41.87 -7.66
N GLU A 19 -29.11 -41.86 -8.12
CA GLU A 19 -28.46 -42.95 -8.86
C GLU A 19 -27.45 -43.63 -7.95
N ASP A 20 -27.46 -44.97 -7.91
CA ASP A 20 -26.63 -45.80 -7.02
C ASP A 20 -26.00 -47.00 -7.78
N GLU A 21 -25.97 -46.92 -9.11
CA GLU A 21 -25.19 -47.84 -9.93
C GLU A 21 -23.68 -47.57 -9.74
N LEU A 22 -22.91 -48.64 -9.51
CA LEU A 22 -21.48 -48.57 -9.22
C LEU A 22 -20.72 -47.74 -10.27
N GLY A 23 -20.11 -46.64 -9.81
CA GLY A 23 -19.33 -45.72 -10.64
C GLY A 23 -20.14 -44.65 -11.38
N GLN A 24 -21.46 -44.60 -11.17
CA GLN A 24 -22.37 -43.59 -11.73
C GLN A 24 -23.24 -42.95 -10.63
N GLU A 25 -22.85 -43.10 -9.36
CA GLU A 25 -23.63 -42.64 -8.21
C GLU A 25 -23.82 -41.11 -8.26
N GLU A 26 -25.07 -40.65 -8.13
CA GLU A 26 -25.40 -39.23 -8.22
C GLU A 26 -26.62 -38.90 -7.36
N VAL A 27 -26.57 -37.74 -6.70
CA VAL A 27 -27.77 -37.05 -6.23
C VAL A 27 -27.93 -35.78 -7.04
N PHE A 28 -29.03 -35.67 -7.78
CA PHE A 28 -29.36 -34.50 -8.59
C PHE A 28 -30.60 -33.81 -8.03
N ILE A 29 -30.48 -32.49 -7.84
CA ILE A 29 -31.55 -31.60 -7.39
C ILE A 29 -31.73 -30.51 -8.43
N HIS A 30 -32.94 -30.39 -8.97
CA HIS A 30 -33.31 -29.30 -9.87
C HIS A 30 -34.57 -28.60 -9.38
N ALA A 31 -34.43 -27.31 -9.09
CA ALA A 31 -35.54 -26.40 -8.87
C ALA A 31 -35.75 -25.52 -10.11
N GLN A 32 -36.98 -25.51 -10.63
CA GLN A 32 -37.33 -24.75 -11.85
C GLN A 32 -37.29 -23.22 -11.65
N ARG A 33 -37.48 -22.76 -10.41
CA ARG A 33 -37.58 -21.33 -10.06
C ARG A 33 -36.77 -20.99 -8.81
N ASP A 34 -37.22 -21.48 -7.66
CA ASP A 34 -36.64 -21.15 -6.36
C ASP A 34 -36.20 -22.43 -5.64
N GLN A 35 -34.98 -22.45 -5.10
CA GLN A 35 -34.52 -23.45 -4.14
C GLN A 35 -34.20 -22.76 -2.82
N ASN A 36 -34.95 -23.09 -1.77
CA ASN A 36 -34.66 -22.64 -0.42
C ASN A 36 -34.07 -23.82 0.37
N ASN A 37 -32.86 -23.68 0.87
CA ASN A 37 -32.28 -24.60 1.85
C ASN A 37 -32.32 -23.92 3.23
N ARG A 38 -33.10 -24.47 4.16
CA ARG A 38 -33.24 -23.94 5.52
C ARG A 38 -32.91 -25.03 6.52
N VAL A 39 -31.83 -24.83 7.25
CA VAL A 39 -31.41 -25.72 8.33
C VAL A 39 -31.68 -25.03 9.68
N GLY A 40 -32.42 -25.70 10.56
CA GLY A 40 -32.90 -25.10 11.82
C GLY A 40 -31.90 -25.18 12.99
N ASN A 41 -30.82 -25.94 12.83
CA ASN A 41 -29.81 -26.13 13.85
C ASN A 41 -28.41 -26.07 13.20
N ASP A 42 -27.86 -27.22 12.79
CA ASP A 42 -26.51 -27.31 12.26
C ASP A 42 -26.51 -27.81 10.81
N GLU A 43 -25.76 -27.15 9.93
CA GLU A 43 -25.44 -27.61 8.58
C GLU A 43 -23.93 -27.84 8.46
N THR A 44 -23.55 -29.03 8.03
CA THR A 44 -22.15 -29.35 7.72
C THR A 44 -22.08 -29.80 6.27
N THR A 45 -21.23 -29.14 5.48
CA THR A 45 -20.94 -29.53 4.10
C THR A 45 -19.50 -29.99 3.99
N CYS A 46 -19.28 -31.22 3.53
CA CYS A 46 -17.96 -31.77 3.25
C CYS A 46 -17.89 -32.19 1.78
N VAL A 47 -16.89 -31.70 1.04
CA VAL A 47 -16.67 -32.04 -0.37
C VAL A 47 -15.31 -32.70 -0.50
N GLY A 48 -15.28 -33.99 -0.84
CA GLY A 48 -14.04 -34.78 -0.84
C GLY A 48 -13.07 -34.49 -1.99
N ARG A 49 -13.51 -33.75 -3.02
CA ARG A 49 -12.67 -33.37 -4.17
C ARG A 49 -12.82 -31.88 -4.50
N ASN A 50 -13.77 -31.54 -5.37
CA ASN A 50 -13.90 -30.20 -5.93
C ASN A 50 -15.29 -29.62 -5.67
N ARG A 51 -15.36 -28.34 -5.31
CA ARG A 51 -16.58 -27.52 -5.32
C ARG A 51 -16.42 -26.46 -6.39
N ILE A 52 -17.45 -26.27 -7.21
CA ILE A 52 -17.55 -25.14 -8.15
C ILE A 52 -18.88 -24.46 -7.86
N GLU A 53 -18.84 -23.14 -7.71
CA GLU A 53 -20.01 -22.30 -7.48
C GLU A 53 -20.03 -21.18 -8.52
N GLN A 54 -21.19 -20.95 -9.11
CA GLN A 54 -21.39 -19.92 -10.11
C GLN A 54 -22.68 -19.16 -9.78
N VAL A 55 -22.53 -17.87 -9.51
CA VAL A 55 -23.65 -16.95 -9.27
C VAL A 55 -23.68 -15.94 -10.42
N ALA A 56 -24.80 -15.85 -11.13
CA ALA A 56 -24.90 -15.03 -12.34
C ALA A 56 -25.13 -13.54 -12.06
N ASN A 57 -25.74 -13.20 -10.92
CA ASN A 57 -26.07 -11.82 -10.56
C ASN A 57 -25.37 -11.44 -9.25
N ASP A 58 -26.01 -11.69 -8.11
CA ASP A 58 -25.56 -11.19 -6.81
C ASP A 58 -25.42 -12.32 -5.80
N GLU A 59 -24.33 -12.28 -5.03
CA GLU A 59 -24.09 -13.13 -3.86
C GLU A 59 -24.01 -12.25 -2.61
N GLN A 60 -24.70 -12.65 -1.55
CA GLN A 60 -24.62 -12.01 -0.24
C GLN A 60 -24.32 -13.07 0.82
N ILE A 61 -23.21 -12.89 1.53
CA ILE A 61 -22.81 -13.72 2.67
C ILE A 61 -22.90 -12.87 3.93
N SER A 62 -23.59 -13.38 4.94
CA SER A 62 -23.65 -12.76 6.27
C SER A 62 -23.29 -13.80 7.32
N VAL A 63 -22.29 -13.48 8.13
CA VAL A 63 -21.82 -14.31 9.24
C VAL A 63 -22.06 -13.53 10.53
N GLY A 64 -22.79 -14.12 11.48
CA GLY A 64 -23.21 -13.41 12.69
C GLY A 64 -22.12 -13.25 13.75
N ASN A 65 -21.19 -14.21 13.80
CA ASN A 65 -20.08 -14.23 14.76
C ASN A 65 -18.76 -14.21 13.99
N ASP A 66 -18.11 -15.36 13.83
CA ASP A 66 -16.75 -15.47 13.30
C ASP A 66 -16.70 -16.13 11.92
N LEU A 67 -15.89 -15.55 11.02
CA LEU A 67 -15.48 -16.18 9.76
C LEU A 67 -14.01 -16.55 9.86
N ARG A 68 -13.71 -17.85 9.72
CA ARG A 68 -12.35 -18.36 9.56
C ARG A 68 -12.20 -18.97 8.17
N GLN A 69 -11.25 -18.45 7.40
CA GLN A 69 -10.93 -18.95 6.07
C GLN A 69 -9.46 -19.36 6.01
N GLU A 70 -9.21 -20.58 5.56
CA GLU A 70 -7.87 -21.11 5.36
C GLU A 70 -7.73 -21.58 3.91
N THR A 71 -6.62 -21.23 3.28
CA THR A 71 -6.28 -21.66 1.93
C THR A 71 -4.92 -22.31 1.97
N GLY A 72 -4.84 -23.58 1.57
CA GLY A 72 -3.62 -24.38 1.74
C GLY A 72 -2.54 -24.12 0.67
N GLN A 73 -2.92 -23.56 -0.47
CA GLN A 73 -2.02 -23.23 -1.58
C GLN A 73 -2.25 -21.77 -1.99
N ASP A 74 -2.94 -21.53 -3.10
CA ASP A 74 -3.10 -20.20 -3.68
C ASP A 74 -4.51 -19.62 -3.49
N HIS A 75 -4.59 -18.31 -3.28
CA HIS A 75 -5.84 -17.54 -3.31
C HIS A 75 -5.73 -16.43 -4.38
N SER A 76 -6.64 -16.44 -5.35
CA SER A 76 -6.75 -15.40 -6.38
C SER A 76 -8.09 -14.70 -6.23
N HIS A 77 -8.05 -13.36 -6.19
CA HIS A 77 -9.24 -12.53 -6.06
C HIS A 77 -9.16 -11.37 -7.05
N THR A 78 -10.15 -11.30 -7.95
CA THR A 78 -10.23 -10.27 -8.99
C THR A 78 -11.52 -9.50 -8.81
N ILE A 79 -11.41 -8.18 -8.68
CA ILE A 79 -12.54 -7.27 -8.53
C ILE A 79 -12.57 -6.37 -9.77
N GLY A 80 -13.65 -6.44 -10.55
CA GLY A 80 -13.75 -5.71 -11.82
C GLY A 80 -14.07 -4.22 -11.67
N ARG A 81 -14.52 -3.79 -10.48
CA ARG A 81 -14.87 -2.39 -10.15
C ARG A 81 -14.23 -2.00 -8.83
N ASP A 82 -15.03 -1.67 -7.83
CA ASP A 82 -14.57 -1.10 -6.57
C ASP A 82 -14.50 -2.14 -5.46
N SER A 83 -13.50 -1.99 -4.58
CA SER A 83 -13.36 -2.75 -3.34
C SER A 83 -13.38 -1.80 -2.15
N ARG A 84 -14.25 -2.06 -1.17
CA ARG A 84 -14.28 -1.34 0.09
C ARG A 84 -14.08 -2.31 1.25
N ARG A 85 -13.08 -2.03 2.08
CA ARG A 85 -12.80 -2.77 3.31
C ARG A 85 -12.87 -1.82 4.49
N GLU A 86 -13.65 -2.20 5.49
CA GLU A 86 -13.78 -1.46 6.74
C GLU A 86 -13.48 -2.43 7.89
N VAL A 87 -12.57 -2.04 8.77
CA VAL A 87 -12.16 -2.82 9.94
C VAL A 87 -12.40 -1.95 11.16
N GLY A 88 -13.29 -2.38 12.05
CA GLY A 88 -13.73 -1.56 13.20
C GLY A 88 -12.71 -1.45 14.33
N HIS A 89 -11.77 -2.40 14.40
CA HIS A 89 -10.69 -2.44 15.39
C HIS A 89 -9.35 -2.61 14.67
N ASP A 90 -8.66 -3.72 14.90
CA ASP A 90 -7.28 -3.91 14.45
C ASP A 90 -7.19 -4.69 13.14
N LEU A 91 -6.21 -4.30 12.30
CA LEU A 91 -5.78 -5.06 11.14
C LEU A 91 -4.34 -5.51 11.35
N PHE A 92 -4.11 -6.83 11.38
CA PHE A 92 -2.79 -7.43 11.36
C PHE A 92 -2.57 -8.13 10.02
N GLU A 93 -1.45 -7.82 9.36
CA GLU A 93 -1.08 -8.41 8.08
C GLU A 93 0.40 -8.80 8.11
N GLN A 94 0.69 -10.05 7.76
CA GLN A 94 2.05 -10.58 7.68
C GLN A 94 2.25 -11.22 6.30
N VAL A 95 3.29 -10.78 5.61
CA VAL A 95 3.71 -11.34 4.32
C VAL A 95 5.09 -11.96 4.54
N GLY A 96 5.22 -13.27 4.26
CA GLY A 96 6.46 -14.01 4.53
C GLY A 96 7.58 -13.73 3.54
N ASN A 97 7.21 -13.40 2.30
CA ASN A 97 8.14 -13.06 1.21
C ASN A 97 7.86 -11.63 0.75
N ASP A 98 7.43 -11.44 -0.50
CA ASP A 98 7.29 -10.13 -1.11
C ASP A 98 5.84 -9.61 -1.12
N ARG A 99 5.68 -8.32 -0.83
CA ARG A 99 4.47 -7.54 -1.14
C ARG A 99 4.78 -6.61 -2.30
N SER A 100 3.95 -6.65 -3.34
CA SER A 100 4.01 -5.71 -4.47
C SER A 100 2.69 -4.97 -4.58
N GLU A 101 2.76 -3.65 -4.72
CA GLU A 101 1.60 -2.77 -4.82
C GLU A 101 1.80 -1.78 -5.96
N THR A 102 0.80 -1.68 -6.85
CA THR A 102 0.78 -0.70 -7.93
C THR A 102 -0.46 0.15 -7.81
N ILE A 103 -0.28 1.46 -7.64
CA ILE A 103 -1.35 2.44 -7.63
C ILE A 103 -1.28 3.25 -8.91
N GLY A 104 -2.33 3.17 -9.74
CA GLY A 104 -2.34 3.81 -11.06
C GLY A 104 -2.57 5.32 -11.04
N VAL A 105 -3.13 5.87 -9.95
CA VAL A 105 -3.48 7.29 -9.84
C VAL A 105 -2.95 7.90 -8.54
N ASN A 106 -3.71 7.78 -7.43
CA ASN A 106 -3.38 8.45 -6.17
C ASN A 106 -3.36 7.45 -5.01
N HIS A 107 -2.36 7.56 -4.14
CA HIS A 107 -2.31 6.88 -2.84
C HIS A 107 -2.41 7.97 -1.75
N HIS A 108 -3.49 7.92 -0.96
CA HIS A 108 -3.66 8.80 0.20
C HIS A 108 -3.65 7.96 1.48
N THR A 109 -2.74 8.31 2.39
CA THR A 109 -2.67 7.72 3.74
C THR A 109 -2.84 8.82 4.78
N THR A 110 -3.68 8.57 5.79
CA THR A 110 -3.79 9.43 6.97
C THR A 110 -3.56 8.56 8.19
N VAL A 111 -2.63 8.97 9.04
CA VAL A 111 -2.32 8.27 10.30
C VAL A 111 -2.61 9.24 11.44
N GLY A 112 -3.56 8.87 12.31
CA GLY A 112 -3.94 9.72 13.46
C GLY A 112 -2.96 9.64 14.63
N GLY A 113 -2.21 8.55 14.73
CA GLY A 113 -1.16 8.32 15.72
C GLY A 113 0.24 8.35 15.10
N ASN A 114 1.08 7.40 15.50
CA ASN A 114 2.46 7.30 15.00
C ASN A 114 2.53 6.44 13.73
N SER A 115 3.44 6.81 12.82
CA SER A 115 3.85 5.99 11.67
C SER A 115 5.32 5.66 11.81
N GLU A 116 5.65 4.38 11.86
CA GLU A 116 7.03 3.88 11.94
C GLU A 116 7.33 3.02 10.71
N LEU A 117 8.48 3.29 10.08
CA LEU A 117 8.99 2.53 8.94
C LEU A 117 10.40 2.06 9.26
N GLN A 118 10.56 0.76 9.47
CA GLN A 118 11.87 0.13 9.62
C GLN A 118 12.21 -0.66 8.35
N VAL A 119 13.30 -0.27 7.69
CA VAL A 119 13.83 -0.98 6.52
C VAL A 119 15.22 -1.47 6.85
N ASN A 120 15.39 -2.79 6.95
CA ASN A 120 16.70 -3.40 7.24
C ASN A 120 17.65 -3.35 6.01
N GLY A 121 17.06 -3.33 4.81
CA GLY A 121 17.78 -3.22 3.55
C GLY A 121 17.87 -1.77 3.06
N HIS A 122 17.74 -1.59 1.75
CA HIS A 122 17.78 -0.27 1.12
C HIS A 122 16.38 0.29 0.89
N GLN A 123 16.15 1.53 1.32
CA GLN A 123 14.97 2.31 0.95
C GLN A 123 15.31 3.28 -0.17
N ARG A 124 14.48 3.30 -1.22
CA ARG A 124 14.56 4.27 -2.32
C ARG A 124 13.24 4.99 -2.48
N ILE A 125 13.28 6.31 -2.62
CA ILE A 125 12.14 7.16 -2.94
C ILE A 125 12.51 7.95 -4.19
N THR A 126 11.65 7.88 -5.21
CA THR A 126 11.80 8.65 -6.45
C THR A 126 10.50 9.41 -6.69
N ALA A 127 10.59 10.72 -6.84
CA ALA A 127 9.46 11.58 -7.19
C ALA A 127 9.78 12.37 -8.47
N GLY A 128 8.83 12.42 -9.40
CA GLY A 128 9.03 13.08 -10.70
C GLY A 128 8.88 14.61 -10.68
N GLN A 129 8.21 15.15 -9.66
CA GLN A 129 7.95 16.60 -9.54
C GLN A 129 8.62 17.20 -8.30
N GLY A 130 8.32 16.67 -7.11
CA GLY A 130 8.86 17.20 -5.86
C GLY A 130 8.67 16.23 -4.70
N LEU A 131 9.37 16.51 -3.61
CA LEU A 131 9.24 15.81 -2.33
C LEU A 131 9.20 16.85 -1.23
N ASP A 132 8.06 16.96 -0.56
CA ASP A 132 7.85 17.90 0.54
C ASP A 132 7.80 17.15 1.87
N GLN A 133 8.58 17.63 2.84
CA GLN A 133 8.59 17.13 4.21
C GLN A 133 8.43 18.29 5.18
N GLN A 134 7.26 18.35 5.83
CA GLN A 134 6.94 19.37 6.82
C GLN A 134 6.87 18.73 8.20
N THR A 135 7.76 19.16 9.10
CA THR A 135 7.85 18.66 10.47
C THR A 135 8.36 19.75 11.40
N THR A 136 8.06 19.66 12.69
CA THR A 136 8.67 20.52 13.71
C THR A 136 10.17 20.24 13.88
N VAL A 137 10.58 18.98 13.72
CA VAL A 137 11.98 18.56 13.86
C VAL A 137 12.31 17.55 12.77
N PHE A 138 13.29 17.88 11.93
CA PHE A 138 13.80 17.00 10.89
C PHE A 138 15.22 16.55 11.25
N ARG A 139 15.39 15.27 11.59
CA ARG A 139 16.69 14.68 11.95
C ARG A 139 17.09 13.66 10.90
N LEU A 140 18.27 13.87 10.32
CA LEU A 140 18.93 12.92 9.44
C LEU A 140 20.21 12.46 10.13
N THR A 141 20.34 11.15 10.31
CA THR A 141 21.53 10.53 10.89
C THR A 141 22.00 9.46 9.92
N ALA A 142 23.22 9.59 9.44
CA ALA A 142 23.89 8.57 8.64
C ALA A 142 25.25 8.25 9.29
N SER A 143 25.65 6.98 9.24
CA SER A 143 26.96 6.54 9.77
C SER A 143 28.13 6.90 8.87
N GLU A 144 27.89 7.04 7.57
CA GLU A 144 28.92 7.26 6.56
C GLU A 144 28.85 8.64 5.93
N ARG A 145 27.70 8.99 5.33
CA ARG A 145 27.56 10.20 4.50
C ARG A 145 26.11 10.67 4.42
N ILE A 146 25.93 11.99 4.46
CA ILE A 146 24.72 12.68 4.00
C ILE A 146 25.11 13.51 2.78
N GLU A 147 24.34 13.41 1.70
CA GLU A 147 24.60 14.12 0.45
C GLU A 147 23.32 14.76 -0.11
N LEU A 148 23.41 16.05 -0.40
CA LEU A 148 22.38 16.82 -1.08
C LEU A 148 22.99 17.32 -2.38
N THR A 149 22.48 16.86 -3.52
CA THR A 149 23.06 17.16 -4.83
C THR A 149 22.00 17.69 -5.78
N SER A 150 22.38 18.72 -6.54
CA SER A 150 21.57 19.33 -7.59
C SER A 150 22.47 19.69 -8.78
N PRO A 151 21.91 20.06 -9.95
CA PRO A 151 22.73 20.57 -11.06
C PRO A 151 23.58 21.80 -10.71
N GLY A 152 23.16 22.59 -9.71
CA GLY A 152 23.87 23.81 -9.29
C GLY A 152 25.03 23.57 -8.32
N GLY A 153 25.12 22.39 -7.69
CA GLY A 153 26.11 22.11 -6.66
C GLY A 153 25.74 20.95 -5.73
N SER A 154 26.59 20.72 -4.72
CA SER A 154 26.40 19.71 -3.70
C SER A 154 26.79 20.17 -2.29
N ILE A 155 26.13 19.57 -1.31
CA ILE A 155 26.44 19.64 0.11
C ILE A 155 26.69 18.20 0.58
N VAL A 156 27.86 17.95 1.16
CA VAL A 156 28.23 16.62 1.66
C VAL A 156 28.70 16.74 3.11
N LEU A 157 28.15 15.88 3.98
CA LEU A 157 28.60 15.69 5.36
C LEU A 157 29.08 14.26 5.50
N ASP A 158 30.35 14.07 5.85
CA ASP A 158 31.00 12.77 6.00
C ASP A 158 32.06 12.80 7.12
N GLN A 159 32.86 11.73 7.23
CA GLN A 159 33.91 11.61 8.25
C GLN A 159 35.04 12.63 8.08
N GLN A 160 35.22 13.19 6.88
CA GLN A 160 36.24 14.19 6.59
C GLN A 160 35.78 15.61 6.95
N GLY A 161 34.46 15.84 7.03
CA GLY A 161 33.87 17.08 7.50
C GLY A 161 32.66 17.50 6.65
N ILE A 162 32.53 18.81 6.44
CA ILE A 162 31.46 19.41 5.65
C ILE A 162 32.05 19.98 4.36
N THR A 163 31.56 19.56 3.21
CA THR A 163 31.96 20.04 1.89
C THR A 163 30.81 20.76 1.20
N LEU A 164 31.05 21.99 0.75
CA LEU A 164 30.13 22.79 -0.06
C LEU A 164 30.76 23.05 -1.44
N LYS A 165 30.08 22.63 -2.51
CA LYS A 165 30.52 22.86 -3.90
C LYS A 165 29.37 23.46 -4.70
N GLY A 166 29.64 24.45 -5.52
CA GLY A 166 28.65 25.04 -6.41
C GLY A 166 29.29 25.87 -7.51
N LEU A 167 28.52 26.22 -8.53
CA LEU A 167 28.94 27.18 -9.56
C LEU A 167 29.17 28.58 -8.95
N ALA A 168 28.33 28.94 -7.97
CA ALA A 168 28.46 30.09 -7.11
C ALA A 168 27.97 29.72 -5.70
N LEU A 169 28.54 30.37 -4.68
CA LEU A 169 28.10 30.27 -3.30
C LEU A 169 27.78 31.68 -2.79
N ASP A 170 26.51 32.07 -2.87
CA ASP A 170 26.04 33.38 -2.43
C ASP A 170 25.66 33.33 -0.95
N LEU A 171 26.41 34.07 -0.13
CA LEU A 171 26.17 34.19 1.32
C LEU A 171 25.58 35.56 1.62
N HIS A 172 24.29 35.61 1.95
CA HIS A 172 23.60 36.85 2.26
C HIS A 172 23.62 37.14 3.77
N GLY A 173 24.07 38.34 4.15
CA GLY A 173 24.15 38.82 5.53
C GLY A 173 25.60 38.87 6.06
N PRO A 174 25.81 39.34 7.30
CA PRO A 174 27.13 39.38 7.91
C PRO A 174 27.68 37.96 8.07
N THR A 175 28.79 37.67 7.40
CA THR A 175 29.52 36.40 7.55
C THR A 175 30.68 36.58 8.51
N GLN A 176 30.83 35.68 9.47
CA GLN A 176 32.02 35.59 10.33
C GLN A 176 32.67 34.22 10.11
N ALA A 177 33.96 34.20 9.77
CA ALA A 177 34.74 32.97 9.67
C ALA A 177 35.73 32.93 10.84
N GLY A 178 35.54 31.97 11.75
CA GLY A 178 36.46 31.68 12.85
C GLY A 178 37.08 30.30 12.65
N ALA A 179 38.41 30.19 12.72
CA ALA A 179 39.11 28.91 12.73
C ALA A 179 39.59 28.63 14.16
N GLU A 180 38.96 27.71 14.87
CA GLU A 180 39.32 27.34 16.26
C GLU A 180 40.25 26.10 16.34
N GLY A 181 41.00 25.80 15.27
CA GLY A 181 41.89 24.63 15.19
C GLY A 181 43.32 24.98 14.74
N ALA A 182 44.29 24.15 15.13
CA ALA A 182 45.72 24.29 14.78
C ALA A 182 46.06 23.97 13.30
N GLY A 183 45.08 24.05 12.40
CA GLY A 183 45.24 23.81 10.97
C GLY A 183 45.63 25.07 10.19
N ASN A 184 46.10 24.90 8.95
CA ASN A 184 46.40 26.02 8.06
C ASN A 184 45.15 26.88 7.86
N VAL A 185 45.20 28.11 8.39
CA VAL A 185 44.16 29.12 8.20
C VAL A 185 44.24 29.59 6.75
N THR A 186 43.44 28.99 5.88
CA THR A 186 43.17 29.59 4.57
C THR A 186 42.02 30.54 4.80
N ALA A 187 42.34 31.82 5.02
CA ALA A 187 41.32 32.84 5.20
C ALA A 187 40.37 32.80 3.99
N LEU A 188 39.07 32.69 4.24
CA LEU A 188 38.06 32.90 3.22
C LEU A 188 38.08 34.41 2.93
N GLU A 189 38.90 34.84 1.97
CA GLU A 189 38.93 36.24 1.52
C GLU A 189 37.63 36.53 0.75
N LEU A 190 36.59 36.90 1.49
CA LEU A 190 35.36 37.46 0.94
C LEU A 190 35.58 38.96 0.73
N THR A 191 35.93 39.38 -0.48
CA THR A 191 35.90 40.80 -0.82
C THR A 191 34.43 41.20 -1.07
N PRO A 192 33.86 42.13 -0.27
CA PRO A 192 32.50 42.61 -0.52
C PRO A 192 32.44 43.26 -1.90
N ASP A 193 31.45 42.86 -2.72
CA ASP A 193 31.15 43.55 -3.96
C ASP A 193 30.63 44.95 -3.60
N SER A 194 31.34 45.99 -4.03
CA SER A 194 31.00 47.39 -3.76
C SER A 194 29.85 47.85 -4.67
N GLY A 195 28.75 47.09 -4.66
CA GLY A 195 27.50 47.46 -5.30
C GLY A 195 27.06 48.83 -4.82
N SER A 196 27.25 49.82 -5.72
CA SER A 196 26.79 51.21 -5.72
C SER A 196 26.12 51.68 -4.43
N VAL A 197 26.85 52.55 -3.71
CA VAL A 197 26.38 53.35 -2.57
C VAL A 197 24.97 53.90 -2.84
N CYS A 198 24.07 53.75 -1.88
CA CYS A 198 22.77 54.44 -1.91
C CYS A 198 23.01 55.95 -2.08
N GLU A 199 22.64 56.51 -3.22
CA GLU A 199 22.56 57.96 -3.39
C GLU A 199 21.39 58.48 -2.53
N GLU A 200 21.74 59.14 -1.43
CA GLU A 200 20.83 59.96 -0.67
C GLU A 200 20.38 61.13 -1.57
N LYS A 201 19.15 61.08 -2.09
CA LYS A 201 18.54 62.23 -2.76
C LYS A 201 18.22 63.30 -1.72
N CYS A 202 19.13 64.24 -1.54
CA CYS A 202 18.81 65.54 -0.97
C CYS A 202 18.22 66.45 -2.07
N GLN A 203 16.89 66.60 -2.07
CA GLN A 203 16.15 67.83 -2.40
C GLN A 203 14.66 67.67 -2.08
#